data_AF-A0A1F9PH62-F1
#
_entry.id   AF-A0A1F9PH62-F1
#
_cell.length_a   1.000
_cell.length_b   1.000
_cell.length_c   1.000
_cell.angle_alpha   90.00
_cell.angle_beta   90.00
_cell.angle_gamma   90.00
#
_symmetry.space_group_name_H-M   'P 1'
#
loop_
_entity.id
_entity.type
_entity.pdbx_description
1 polymer ?
#
loop_
_entity_poly.entity_id
_entity_poly.type
_entity_poly.pdbx_seq_one_letter_code
_entity_poly.pdbx_strand_id
1 'polypeptide(L)'
;MDTREELKTAFYQWVQPRLDSYEEPSRIGVHRGDPIGLSKQKYFAAQAQVLHSKFTLAEIADVVGVKPVQVRVWRTQMVFNQVAQEALEDFKNYLFGNFLNWEADTDKFFKKMLCLSTIPDSGKFINKQITSTVREHLIHFDWLNDKYYDDMLKDLRIIQFYFETMFQVLSKHHPDQLKTTRIGANLKEYLYGIVDMFKRMMLDAPPELIKDKMPFIGLILTTISEISLLFA
;
A
#
# COMPACT_ATOMS: atom_id res chain seq x y z
N MET A 1 -9.66 -13.32 8.63
CA MET A 1 -9.87 -13.80 7.26
C MET A 1 -8.51 -13.97 6.62
N ASP A 2 -8.37 -14.84 5.62
CA ASP A 2 -7.11 -15.01 4.89
C ASP A 2 -6.89 -13.78 3.99
N THR A 3 -5.77 -13.08 4.18
CA THR A 3 -5.39 -11.90 3.39
C THR A 3 -5.36 -12.18 1.88
N ARG A 4 -5.10 -13.43 1.46
CA ARG A 4 -5.14 -13.82 0.05
C ARG A 4 -6.57 -13.82 -0.51
N GLU A 5 -7.54 -14.29 0.27
CA GLU A 5 -8.95 -14.32 -0.14
C GLU A 5 -9.57 -12.92 -0.14
N GLU A 6 -9.18 -12.06 0.81
CA GLU A 6 -9.52 -10.64 0.79
C GLU A 6 -9.01 -9.95 -0.49
N LEU A 7 -7.74 -10.20 -0.85
CA LEU A 7 -7.14 -9.63 -2.05
C LEU A 7 -7.82 -10.12 -3.33
N LYS A 8 -8.17 -11.42 -3.42
CA LYS A 8 -8.96 -11.96 -4.54
C LYS A 8 -10.32 -11.27 -4.63
N THR A 9 -11.02 -11.12 -3.50
CA THR A 9 -12.34 -10.48 -3.46
C THR A 9 -12.26 -9.04 -3.96
N ALA A 10 -11.30 -8.27 -3.47
CA ALA A 10 -11.06 -6.90 -3.92
C ALA A 10 -10.70 -6.84 -5.41
N PHE A 11 -9.88 -7.77 -5.90
CA PHE A 11 -9.56 -7.88 -7.33
C PHE A 11 -10.80 -8.17 -8.17
N TYR A 12 -11.66 -9.10 -7.77
CA TYR A 12 -12.89 -9.41 -8.52
C TYR A 12 -13.84 -8.21 -8.58
N GLN A 13 -14.04 -7.52 -7.45
CA GLN A 13 -14.87 -6.30 -7.41
C GLN A 13 -14.33 -5.20 -8.33
N TRP A 14 -13.01 -5.08 -8.44
CA TRP A 14 -12.35 -4.11 -9.30
C TRP A 14 -12.37 -4.51 -10.79
N VAL A 15 -12.13 -5.77 -11.10
CA VAL A 15 -11.93 -6.24 -12.48
C VAL A 15 -13.27 -6.50 -13.18
N GLN A 16 -14.30 -6.93 -12.46
CA GLN A 16 -15.58 -7.35 -13.07
C GLN A 16 -16.21 -6.26 -13.94
N PRO A 17 -16.36 -4.99 -13.49
CA PRO A 17 -16.93 -3.94 -14.33
C PRO A 17 -16.12 -3.70 -15.62
N ARG A 18 -14.79 -3.84 -15.55
CA ARG A 18 -13.90 -3.71 -16.73
C ARG A 18 -14.08 -4.85 -17.71
N LEU A 19 -14.25 -6.08 -17.21
CA LEU A 19 -14.52 -7.23 -18.06
C LEU A 19 -15.88 -7.12 -18.73
N ASP A 20 -16.89 -6.62 -18.02
CA ASP A 20 -18.24 -6.46 -18.56
C ASP A 20 -18.28 -5.40 -19.66
N SER A 21 -17.51 -4.31 -19.53
CA SER A 21 -17.40 -3.26 -20.54
C SER A 21 -16.36 -3.54 -21.64
N TYR A 22 -15.59 -4.62 -21.55
CA TYR A 22 -14.55 -4.91 -22.54
C TYR A 22 -15.14 -5.41 -23.85
N GLU A 23 -14.97 -4.63 -24.91
CA GLU A 23 -15.31 -5.02 -26.27
C GLU A 23 -14.15 -5.79 -26.91
N GLU A 24 -14.38 -7.07 -27.21
CA GLU A 24 -13.36 -7.92 -27.81
C GLU A 24 -13.08 -7.48 -29.27
N PRO A 25 -11.81 -7.22 -29.63
CA PRO A 25 -11.47 -6.76 -30.96
C PRO A 25 -11.83 -7.81 -32.01
N SER A 26 -12.47 -7.36 -33.09
CA SER A 26 -12.84 -8.21 -34.22
C SER A 26 -11.74 -8.24 -35.28
N ARG A 27 -11.61 -9.37 -35.99
CA ARG A 27 -10.74 -9.49 -37.18
C ARG A 27 -11.33 -8.85 -38.43
N ILE A 28 -12.60 -8.41 -38.40
CA ILE A 28 -13.26 -7.83 -39.55
C ILE A 28 -12.51 -6.55 -39.95
N GLY A 29 -11.92 -6.55 -41.16
CA GLY A 29 -11.16 -5.42 -41.69
C GLY A 29 -9.67 -5.37 -41.32
N VAL A 30 -9.15 -6.33 -40.55
CA VAL A 30 -7.72 -6.39 -40.18
C VAL A 30 -6.97 -7.29 -41.17
N HIS A 31 -5.87 -6.81 -41.77
CA HIS A 31 -5.10 -7.63 -42.71
C HIS A 31 -4.44 -8.83 -42.02
N ARG A 32 -4.17 -9.88 -42.79
CA ARG A 32 -3.50 -11.07 -42.28
C ARG A 32 -2.06 -10.71 -41.88
N GLY A 33 -1.75 -10.84 -40.59
CA GLY A 33 -0.42 -10.55 -40.04
C GLY A 33 -0.42 -9.37 -39.09
N ASP A 34 -1.44 -8.50 -39.17
CA ASP A 34 -1.54 -7.35 -38.29
C ASP A 34 -1.91 -7.79 -36.85
N PRO A 35 -1.38 -7.10 -35.83
CA PRO A 35 -1.75 -7.38 -34.46
C PRO A 35 -3.23 -7.09 -34.25
N ILE A 36 -3.96 -8.12 -33.84
CA ILE A 36 -5.27 -7.94 -33.22
C ILE A 36 -5.06 -7.69 -31.74
N GLY A 37 -5.92 -6.88 -31.12
CA GLY A 37 -5.89 -6.65 -29.67
C GLY A 37 -6.05 -7.94 -28.86
N LEU A 38 -6.15 -7.80 -27.54
CA LEU A 38 -6.26 -8.97 -26.65
C LEU A 38 -7.64 -9.61 -26.78
N SER A 39 -7.71 -10.95 -26.74
CA SER A 39 -8.99 -11.62 -26.49
C SER A 39 -9.49 -11.29 -25.09
N LYS A 40 -10.79 -11.42 -24.81
CA LYS A 40 -11.34 -11.10 -23.48
C LYS A 40 -10.68 -11.89 -22.35
N GLN A 41 -10.40 -13.18 -22.58
CA GLN A 41 -9.65 -14.02 -21.62
C GLN A 41 -8.20 -13.55 -21.42
N LYS A 42 -7.53 -13.12 -22.49
CA LYS A 42 -6.15 -12.64 -22.41
C LYS A 42 -6.06 -11.26 -21.76
N TYR A 43 -7.06 -10.40 -22.00
CA TYR A 43 -7.25 -9.15 -21.29
C TYR A 43 -7.47 -9.42 -19.79
N PHE A 44 -8.35 -10.36 -19.42
CA PHE A 44 -8.55 -10.75 -18.02
C PHE A 44 -7.24 -11.27 -17.38
N ALA A 45 -6.48 -12.11 -18.07
CA ALA A 45 -5.17 -12.57 -17.59
C ALA A 45 -4.14 -11.44 -17.41
N ALA A 46 -4.18 -10.40 -18.27
CA ALA A 46 -3.33 -9.22 -18.12
C ALA A 46 -3.71 -8.43 -16.87
N GLN A 47 -5.01 -8.20 -16.65
CA GLN A 47 -5.53 -7.57 -15.43
C GLN A 47 -5.15 -8.38 -14.18
N ALA A 48 -5.24 -9.72 -14.23
CA ALA A 48 -4.89 -10.59 -13.10
C ALA A 48 -3.39 -10.60 -12.76
N GLN A 49 -2.50 -10.01 -13.58
CA GLN A 49 -1.09 -9.90 -13.22
C GLN A 49 -0.84 -9.04 -11.98
N VAL A 50 -1.76 -8.15 -11.62
CA VAL A 50 -1.67 -7.35 -10.37
C VAL A 50 -1.55 -8.22 -9.13
N LEU A 51 -2.01 -9.48 -9.20
CA LEU A 51 -1.94 -10.45 -8.13
C LEU A 51 -0.60 -11.20 -8.05
N HIS A 52 0.28 -11.08 -9.06
CA HIS A 52 1.48 -11.92 -9.18
C HIS A 52 2.49 -11.76 -8.02
N SER A 53 2.42 -10.68 -7.24
CA SER A 53 3.25 -10.52 -6.04
C SER A 53 2.89 -11.50 -4.91
N LYS A 54 1.66 -12.02 -4.91
CA LYS A 54 1.12 -12.95 -3.89
C LYS A 54 0.53 -14.24 -4.46
N PHE A 55 0.46 -14.34 -5.79
CA PHE A 55 -0.10 -15.48 -6.50
C PHE A 55 0.87 -15.99 -7.55
N THR A 56 1.01 -17.30 -7.62
CA THR A 56 1.77 -17.97 -8.67
C THR A 56 1.06 -17.85 -10.01
N LEU A 57 1.80 -18.07 -11.11
CA LEU A 57 1.19 -18.12 -12.44
C LEU A 57 0.14 -19.22 -12.60
N ALA A 58 0.28 -20.32 -11.86
CA ALA A 58 -0.71 -21.39 -11.87
C ALA A 58 -2.03 -20.93 -11.26
N GLU A 59 -1.98 -20.23 -10.13
CA GLU A 59 -3.16 -19.68 -9.46
C GLU A 59 -3.81 -18.55 -10.27
N ILE A 60 -3.01 -17.69 -10.92
CA ILE A 60 -3.54 -16.68 -11.84
C ILE A 60 -4.25 -17.33 -13.03
N ALA A 61 -3.67 -18.40 -13.58
CA ALA A 61 -4.27 -19.13 -14.69
C ALA A 61 -5.60 -19.79 -14.28
N ASP A 62 -5.68 -20.32 -13.06
CA ASP A 62 -6.90 -20.88 -12.47
C ASP A 62 -8.01 -19.83 -12.33
N VAL A 63 -7.70 -18.65 -11.78
CA VAL A 63 -8.61 -17.49 -11.68
C VAL A 63 -9.20 -17.10 -13.03
N VAL A 64 -8.41 -17.19 -14.10
CA VAL A 64 -8.82 -16.78 -15.45
C VAL A 64 -9.49 -17.93 -16.24
N GLY A 65 -9.34 -19.18 -15.80
CA GLY A 65 -9.82 -20.36 -16.51
C GLY A 65 -8.98 -20.74 -17.73
N VAL A 66 -7.65 -20.58 -17.66
CA VAL A 66 -6.70 -20.91 -18.74
C VAL A 66 -5.56 -21.80 -18.26
N LYS A 67 -4.75 -22.34 -19.18
CA LYS A 67 -3.57 -23.13 -18.80
C LYS A 67 -2.41 -22.21 -18.38
N PRO A 68 -1.62 -22.57 -17.35
CA PRO A 68 -0.47 -21.75 -16.90
C PRO A 68 0.54 -21.43 -18.00
N VAL A 69 0.73 -22.36 -18.94
CA VAL A 69 1.61 -22.17 -20.11
C VAL A 69 1.14 -21.01 -21.00
N GLN A 70 -0.17 -20.79 -21.14
CA GLN A 70 -0.70 -19.69 -21.95
C GLN A 70 -0.35 -18.34 -21.31
N VAL A 71 -0.52 -18.20 -19.99
CA VAL A 71 -0.15 -16.98 -19.25
C VAL A 71 1.34 -16.70 -19.38
N ARG A 72 2.19 -17.73 -19.26
CA ARG A 72 3.64 -17.59 -19.47
C ARG A 72 3.97 -17.05 -20.86
N VAL A 73 3.32 -17.58 -21.91
CA VAL A 73 3.52 -17.10 -23.29
C VAL A 73 2.99 -15.68 -23.48
N TRP A 74 1.86 -15.32 -22.87
CA TRP A 74 1.30 -13.98 -23.01
C TRP A 74 2.15 -12.90 -22.36
N ARG A 75 2.81 -13.19 -21.23
CA ARG A 75 3.74 -12.26 -20.55
C ARG A 75 4.97 -11.86 -21.37
N THR A 76 5.28 -12.59 -22.44
CA THR A 76 6.38 -12.17 -23.34
C THR A 76 5.91 -11.18 -24.41
N GLN A 77 4.61 -10.88 -24.46
CA GLN A 77 4.03 -10.03 -25.50
C GLN A 77 3.89 -8.61 -25.00
N MET A 78 4.40 -7.65 -25.77
CA MET A 78 4.44 -6.23 -25.38
C MET A 78 3.06 -5.67 -25.02
N VAL A 79 2.05 -5.94 -25.85
CA VAL A 79 0.66 -5.48 -25.62
C VAL A 79 0.08 -6.04 -24.31
N PHE A 80 0.43 -7.28 -23.94
CA PHE A 80 -0.03 -7.86 -22.68
C PHE A 80 0.61 -7.16 -21.48
N ASN A 81 1.91 -6.90 -21.54
CA ASN A 81 2.63 -6.22 -20.46
C ASN A 81 2.19 -4.77 -20.29
N GLN A 82 1.88 -4.07 -21.38
CA GLN A 82 1.33 -2.72 -21.32
C GLN A 82 0.00 -2.72 -20.53
N VAL A 83 -0.95 -3.58 -20.91
CA VAL A 83 -2.24 -3.70 -20.22
C VAL A 83 -2.05 -4.13 -18.76
N ALA A 84 -1.12 -5.05 -18.47
CA ALA A 84 -0.81 -5.47 -17.11
C ALA A 84 -0.23 -4.34 -16.24
N GLN A 85 0.56 -3.44 -16.84
CA GLN A 85 1.14 -2.30 -16.14
C GLN A 85 0.07 -1.22 -15.85
N GLU A 86 -0.77 -0.92 -16.83
CA GLU A 86 -1.93 -0.01 -16.66
C GLU A 86 -2.88 -0.55 -15.58
N ALA A 87 -3.18 -1.85 -15.63
CA ALA A 87 -3.95 -2.57 -14.62
C ALA A 87 -3.37 -2.43 -13.22
N LEU A 88 -2.05 -2.51 -13.07
CA LEU A 88 -1.38 -2.39 -11.78
C LEU A 88 -1.56 -1.02 -11.16
N GLU A 89 -1.37 0.05 -11.92
CA GLU A 89 -1.55 1.43 -11.43
C GLU A 89 -3.02 1.72 -11.10
N ASP A 90 -3.93 1.28 -11.96
CA ASP A 90 -5.37 1.38 -11.72
C ASP A 90 -5.83 0.62 -10.48
N PHE A 91 -5.30 -0.59 -10.25
CA PHE A 91 -5.68 -1.39 -9.10
C PHE A 91 -5.13 -0.82 -7.81
N LYS A 92 -3.91 -0.28 -7.81
CA LYS A 92 -3.38 0.49 -6.67
C LYS A 92 -4.32 1.63 -6.33
N ASN A 93 -4.70 2.44 -7.32
CA ASN A 93 -5.61 3.57 -7.12
C ASN A 93 -6.98 3.13 -6.58
N TYR A 94 -7.50 2.00 -7.04
CA TYR A 94 -8.73 1.41 -6.49
C TYR A 94 -8.58 0.99 -5.04
N LEU A 95 -7.48 0.32 -4.68
CA LEU A 95 -7.22 -0.09 -3.30
C LEU A 95 -7.07 1.13 -2.39
N PHE A 96 -6.32 2.15 -2.82
CA PHE A 96 -6.17 3.40 -2.07
C PHE A 96 -7.49 4.17 -1.98
N GLY A 97 -8.24 4.29 -3.07
CA GLY A 97 -9.53 4.98 -3.10
C GLY A 97 -10.57 4.30 -2.21
N ASN A 98 -10.61 2.97 -2.19
CA ASN A 98 -11.47 2.24 -1.27
C ASN A 98 -10.98 2.29 0.17
N PHE A 99 -9.67 2.35 0.39
CA PHE A 99 -9.10 2.58 1.71
C PHE A 99 -9.50 3.96 2.25
N LEU A 100 -9.46 5.00 1.40
CA LEU A 100 -9.94 6.35 1.75
C LEU A 100 -11.47 6.41 1.88
N ASN A 101 -12.24 5.67 1.08
CA ASN A 101 -13.68 5.56 1.27
C ASN A 101 -14.06 4.76 2.53
N TRP A 102 -13.17 3.89 3.01
CA TRP A 102 -13.29 3.26 4.33
C TRP A 102 -13.18 4.30 5.47
N GLU A 103 -12.62 5.48 5.20
CA GLU A 103 -12.61 6.61 6.14
C GLU A 103 -14.00 7.22 6.35
N ALA A 104 -14.99 6.97 5.49
CA ALA A 104 -16.38 7.32 5.81
C ALA A 104 -16.98 6.40 6.90
N ASP A 105 -16.35 5.25 7.17
CA ASP A 105 -16.66 4.32 8.26
C ASP A 105 -15.50 4.30 9.30
N THR A 106 -14.66 5.35 9.31
CA THR A 106 -13.62 5.58 10.35
C THR A 106 -14.21 5.40 11.73
N ASP A 107 -15.42 5.88 11.96
CA ASP A 107 -16.13 5.79 13.23
C ASP A 107 -16.30 4.33 13.71
N LYS A 108 -16.48 3.37 12.80
CA LYS A 108 -16.59 1.94 13.10
C LYS A 108 -15.24 1.27 13.29
N PHE A 109 -14.23 1.67 12.53
CA PHE A 109 -12.84 1.25 12.76
C PHE A 109 -12.33 1.74 14.13
N PHE A 110 -12.54 3.02 14.45
CA PHE A 110 -12.21 3.63 15.72
C PHE A 110 -13.04 3.04 16.86
N LYS A 111 -14.36 2.82 16.72
CA LYS A 111 -15.18 2.11 17.73
C LYS A 111 -14.68 0.69 17.98
N LYS A 112 -14.21 -0.02 16.95
CA LYS A 112 -13.62 -1.36 17.10
C LYS A 112 -12.25 -1.31 17.79
N MET A 113 -11.40 -0.35 17.44
CA MET A 113 -10.11 -0.09 18.10
C MET A 113 -10.27 0.39 19.55
N LEU A 114 -11.28 1.21 19.85
CA LEU A 114 -11.65 1.66 21.19
C LEU A 114 -12.25 0.53 22.03
N CYS A 115 -13.11 -0.31 21.45
CA CYS A 115 -13.58 -1.53 22.12
C CYS A 115 -12.40 -2.45 22.48
N LEU A 116 -11.40 -2.56 21.60
CA LEU A 116 -10.19 -3.31 21.90
C LEU A 116 -9.33 -2.61 22.97
N SER A 117 -9.23 -1.27 23.00
CA SER A 117 -8.44 -0.53 23.98
C SER A 117 -9.03 -0.50 25.40
N THR A 118 -10.33 -0.79 25.55
CA THR A 118 -10.98 -0.98 26.87
C THR A 118 -10.66 -2.32 27.54
N ILE A 119 -10.01 -3.24 26.84
CA ILE A 119 -9.58 -4.52 27.39
C ILE A 119 -8.21 -4.32 28.07
N PRO A 120 -8.04 -4.71 29.36
CA PRO A 120 -6.71 -4.73 30.00
C PRO A 120 -5.70 -5.50 29.13
N ASP A 121 -4.47 -4.97 28.98
CA ASP A 121 -3.39 -5.50 28.13
C ASP A 121 -3.50 -5.34 26.60
N SER A 122 -4.57 -4.74 26.08
CA SER A 122 -4.73 -4.41 24.65
C SER A 122 -3.64 -3.50 24.07
N GLY A 123 -3.07 -2.62 24.89
CA GLY A 123 -1.92 -1.79 24.50
C GLY A 123 -0.69 -2.62 24.10
N LYS A 124 -0.49 -3.81 24.67
CA LYS A 124 0.57 -4.74 24.23
C LYS A 124 0.21 -5.42 22.91
N PHE A 125 -1.07 -5.71 22.68
CA PHE A 125 -1.53 -6.36 21.45
C PHE A 125 -1.48 -5.42 20.24
N ILE A 126 -1.97 -4.18 20.39
CA ILE A 126 -1.93 -3.14 19.36
C ILE A 126 -0.47 -2.76 19.07
N ASN A 127 0.35 -2.57 20.11
CA ASN A 127 1.77 -2.30 19.95
C ASN A 127 2.49 -3.49 19.27
N LYS A 128 2.17 -4.75 19.62
CA LYS A 128 2.73 -5.93 18.95
C LYS A 128 2.34 -6.05 17.48
N GLN A 129 1.10 -5.71 17.10
CA GLN A 129 0.63 -5.78 15.71
C GLN A 129 1.13 -4.63 14.84
N ILE A 130 1.13 -3.40 15.36
CA ILE A 130 1.73 -2.25 14.68
C ILE A 130 3.24 -2.49 14.55
N THR A 131 3.89 -2.89 15.63
CA THR A 131 5.33 -3.20 15.62
C THR A 131 5.63 -4.39 14.71
N SER A 132 4.83 -5.46 14.65
CA SER A 132 5.12 -6.58 13.73
C SER A 132 4.90 -6.19 12.28
N THR A 133 3.83 -5.45 11.96
CA THR A 133 3.54 -5.00 10.60
C THR A 133 4.60 -4.03 10.12
N VAL A 134 4.94 -3.04 10.95
CA VAL A 134 6.00 -2.08 10.67
C VAL A 134 7.36 -2.79 10.63
N ARG A 135 7.66 -3.71 11.55
CA ARG A 135 8.92 -4.47 11.57
C ARG A 135 9.06 -5.42 10.40
N GLU A 136 7.99 -6.05 9.91
CA GLU A 136 8.00 -6.88 8.70
C GLU A 136 8.22 -6.02 7.44
N HIS A 137 7.65 -4.82 7.40
CA HIS A 137 8.00 -3.84 6.36
C HIS A 137 9.43 -3.32 6.54
N LEU A 138 9.95 -3.23 7.78
CA LEU A 138 11.29 -2.73 8.09
C LEU A 138 12.42 -3.78 7.93
N ILE A 139 12.14 -5.07 8.09
CA ILE A 139 13.14 -6.17 8.01
C ILE A 139 13.64 -6.37 6.57
N HIS A 140 12.97 -5.80 5.57
CA HIS A 140 13.37 -5.88 4.16
C HIS A 140 14.25 -4.70 3.69
N PHE A 141 14.68 -3.80 4.59
CA PHE A 141 15.55 -2.66 4.25
C PHE A 141 17.05 -3.02 4.24
N ASP A 142 17.49 -3.71 3.19
CA ASP A 142 18.90 -3.83 2.80
C ASP A 142 19.16 -2.94 1.57
N TRP A 143 19.17 -1.60 1.71
CA TRP A 143 19.32 -0.69 0.56
C TRP A 143 20.08 0.62 0.86
N LEU A 144 21.35 0.65 0.47
CA LEU A 144 22.10 1.87 0.10
C LEU A 144 22.25 1.90 -1.44
N ASN A 145 21.14 1.89 -2.18
CA ASN A 145 21.16 1.99 -3.64
C ASN A 145 20.01 2.88 -4.13
N ASP A 146 20.33 3.86 -4.98
CA ASP A 146 19.41 4.94 -5.44
C ASP A 146 18.05 4.46 -5.96
N LYS A 147 17.97 3.23 -6.45
CA LYS A 147 16.77 2.66 -7.06
C LYS A 147 15.58 2.48 -6.10
N TYR A 148 15.79 2.46 -4.79
CA TYR A 148 14.75 2.13 -3.80
C TYR A 148 14.33 3.33 -2.94
N TYR A 149 14.94 4.49 -3.18
CA TYR A 149 14.67 5.70 -2.42
C TYR A 149 13.26 6.25 -2.68
N ASP A 150 12.80 6.24 -3.94
CA ASP A 150 11.46 6.73 -4.30
C ASP A 150 10.34 5.86 -3.72
N ASP A 151 10.55 4.56 -3.62
CA ASP A 151 9.58 3.65 -3.01
C ASP A 151 9.58 3.81 -1.48
N MET A 152 10.74 4.03 -0.86
CA MET A 152 10.83 4.42 0.54
C MET A 152 10.11 5.76 0.82
N LEU A 153 10.27 6.77 -0.03
CA LEU A 153 9.55 8.05 0.11
C LEU A 153 8.03 7.86 0.04
N LYS A 154 7.54 6.95 -0.82
CA LYS A 154 6.10 6.62 -0.87
C LYS A 154 5.65 5.97 0.43
N ASP A 155 6.40 5.01 0.95
CA ASP A 155 6.08 4.33 2.20
C ASP A 155 6.08 5.30 3.40
N LEU A 156 7.02 6.24 3.43
CA LEU A 156 7.09 7.30 4.44
C LEU A 156 5.90 8.26 4.35
N ARG A 157 5.43 8.61 3.14
CA ARG A 157 4.22 9.42 2.96
C ARG A 157 2.97 8.69 3.44
N ILE A 158 2.88 7.38 3.19
CA ILE A 158 1.78 6.55 3.71
C ILE A 158 1.82 6.58 5.23
N ILE A 159 2.98 6.32 5.84
CA ILE A 159 3.16 6.37 7.29
C ILE A 159 2.74 7.75 7.82
N GLN A 160 3.27 8.85 7.26
CA GLN A 160 2.91 10.21 7.64
C GLN A 160 1.40 10.45 7.59
N PHE A 161 0.74 10.07 6.49
CA PHE A 161 -0.71 10.20 6.34
C PHE A 161 -1.47 9.46 7.44
N TYR A 162 -1.09 8.21 7.76
CA TYR A 162 -1.69 7.47 8.86
C TYR A 162 -1.54 8.18 10.21
N PHE A 163 -0.37 8.77 10.48
CA PHE A 163 -0.14 9.51 11.73
C PHE A 163 -0.96 10.79 11.80
N GLU A 164 -1.01 11.56 10.71
CA GLU A 164 -1.81 12.79 10.63
C GLU A 164 -3.30 12.47 10.81
N THR A 165 -3.83 11.46 10.14
CA THR A 165 -5.23 11.05 10.26
C THR A 165 -5.55 10.54 11.67
N MET A 166 -4.71 9.66 12.24
CA MET A 166 -4.89 9.22 13.63
C MET A 166 -4.87 10.40 14.61
N PHE A 167 -3.95 11.35 14.42
CA PHE A 167 -3.83 12.51 15.28
C PHE A 167 -5.03 13.45 15.15
N GLN A 168 -5.49 13.74 13.94
CA GLN A 168 -6.68 14.56 13.70
C GLN A 168 -7.92 13.95 14.35
N VAL A 169 -8.10 12.63 14.24
CA VAL A 169 -9.24 11.95 14.86
C VAL A 169 -9.14 11.97 16.38
N LEU A 170 -7.97 11.62 16.94
CA LEU A 170 -7.76 11.61 18.39
C LEU A 170 -7.90 13.02 18.99
N SER A 171 -7.40 14.06 18.32
CA SER A 171 -7.48 15.44 18.81
C SER A 171 -8.90 15.98 18.76
N LYS A 172 -9.67 15.62 17.72
CA LYS A 172 -11.07 16.03 17.57
C LYS A 172 -12.02 15.31 18.51
N HIS A 173 -11.84 14.00 18.71
CA HIS A 173 -12.84 13.16 19.40
C HIS A 173 -12.41 12.73 20.81
N HIS A 174 -11.11 12.66 21.10
CA HIS A 174 -10.58 12.15 22.36
C HIS A 174 -9.37 12.97 22.87
N PRO A 175 -9.48 14.31 22.99
CA PRO A 175 -8.36 15.17 23.36
C PRO A 175 -7.72 14.82 24.71
N ASP A 176 -8.51 14.30 25.66
CA ASP A 176 -8.02 13.90 26.97
C ASP A 176 -7.18 12.62 26.91
N GLN A 177 -7.46 11.73 25.95
CA GLN A 177 -6.68 10.50 25.77
C GLN A 177 -5.29 10.79 25.20
N LEU A 178 -5.15 11.80 24.34
CA LEU A 178 -3.84 12.24 23.84
C LEU A 178 -2.91 12.70 24.97
N LYS A 179 -3.47 13.36 26.00
CA LYS A 179 -2.70 13.92 27.12
C LYS A 179 -2.36 12.91 28.21
N THR A 180 -3.20 11.89 28.42
CA THR A 180 -3.16 11.07 29.65
C THR A 180 -2.90 9.59 29.42
N THR A 181 -2.98 9.10 28.18
CA THR A 181 -2.93 7.66 27.92
C THR A 181 -1.56 7.18 27.44
N ARG A 182 -1.32 5.90 27.71
CA ARG A 182 -0.24 5.08 27.15
C ARG A 182 -0.18 5.12 25.62
N ILE A 183 -1.27 5.52 24.95
CA ILE A 183 -1.34 5.70 23.49
C ILE A 183 -0.50 6.89 23.05
N GLY A 184 -0.61 8.05 23.73
CA GLY A 184 0.22 9.22 23.46
C GLY A 184 1.71 8.93 23.70
N ALA A 185 2.04 8.21 24.78
CA ALA A 185 3.40 7.78 25.07
C ALA A 185 3.96 6.82 24.01
N ASN A 186 3.19 5.81 23.56
CA ASN A 186 3.60 4.89 22.51
C ASN A 186 3.74 5.58 21.16
N LEU A 187 2.86 6.54 20.84
CA LEU A 187 2.94 7.33 19.61
C LEU A 187 4.22 8.17 19.61
N LYS A 188 4.53 8.79 20.75
CA LYS A 188 5.75 9.56 20.96
C LYS A 188 7.01 8.69 20.82
N GLU A 189 7.06 7.52 21.46
CA GLU A 189 8.16 6.56 21.30
C GLU A 189 8.32 6.10 19.85
N TYR A 190 7.22 5.85 19.15
CA TYR A 190 7.23 5.44 17.74
C TYR A 190 7.75 6.55 16.84
N LEU A 191 7.29 7.80 17.03
CA LEU A 191 7.77 8.96 16.30
C LEU A 191 9.26 9.22 16.57
N TYR A 192 9.73 9.03 17.81
CA TYR A 192 11.16 9.06 18.11
C TYR A 192 11.94 7.94 17.41
N GLY A 193 11.37 6.74 17.31
CA GLY A 193 11.97 5.64 16.56
C GLY A 193 12.13 5.96 15.06
N ILE A 194 11.13 6.61 14.46
CA ILE A 194 11.21 7.13 13.10
C ILE A 194 12.31 8.19 12.99
N VAL A 195 12.38 9.16 13.90
CA VAL A 195 13.43 10.19 13.88
C VAL A 195 14.83 9.58 14.02
N ASP A 196 15.01 8.61 14.92
CA ASP A 196 16.30 7.94 15.12
C ASP A 196 16.71 7.15 13.87
N MET A 197 15.76 6.46 13.24
CA MET A 197 15.97 5.78 11.96
C MET A 197 16.44 6.78 10.89
N PHE A 198 15.75 7.91 10.71
CA PHE A 198 16.17 8.95 9.77
C PHE A 198 17.55 9.52 10.09
N LYS A 199 17.88 9.74 11.37
CA LYS A 199 19.20 10.21 11.77
C LYS A 199 20.30 9.21 11.37
N ARG A 200 20.09 7.91 11.60
CA ARG A 200 21.04 6.87 11.19
C ARG A 200 21.21 6.81 9.67
N MET A 201 20.09 6.83 8.95
CA MET A 201 20.11 6.89 7.49
C MET A 201 20.87 8.11 6.96
N MET A 202 20.75 9.26 7.63
CA MET A 202 21.46 10.48 7.25
C MET A 202 22.95 10.45 7.58
N LEU A 203 23.36 9.69 8.59
CA LEU A 203 24.76 9.48 8.90
C LEU A 203 25.44 8.55 7.88
N ASP A 204 24.69 7.62 7.31
CA ASP A 204 25.20 6.63 6.35
C ASP A 204 25.00 7.05 4.88
N ALA A 205 24.25 8.12 4.60
CA ALA A 205 23.95 8.58 3.24
C ALA A 205 25.12 9.37 2.60
N PRO A 206 25.36 9.21 1.29
CA PRO A 206 26.31 10.06 0.56
C PRO A 206 25.94 11.55 0.67
N PRO A 207 26.93 12.46 0.83
CA PRO A 207 26.69 13.90 0.97
C PRO A 207 25.87 14.53 -0.17
N GLU A 208 25.96 13.98 -1.37
CA GLU A 208 25.24 14.44 -2.56
C GLU A 208 23.73 14.17 -2.44
N LEU A 209 23.37 13.03 -1.84
CA LEU A 209 21.97 12.64 -1.59
C LEU A 209 21.33 13.51 -0.50
N ILE A 210 22.12 13.83 0.53
CA ILE A 210 21.71 14.69 1.66
C ILE A 210 21.32 16.09 1.16
N LYS A 211 22.05 16.63 0.19
CA LYS A 211 21.84 18.00 -0.30
C LYS A 211 20.54 18.16 -1.09
N ASP A 212 20.20 17.18 -1.93
CA ASP A 212 18.97 17.22 -2.75
C ASP A 212 17.70 16.95 -1.91
N LYS A 213 17.84 16.17 -0.84
CA LYS A 213 16.68 15.68 -0.07
C LYS A 213 16.48 16.35 1.29
N MET A 214 17.38 17.27 1.67
CA MET A 214 17.30 18.05 2.91
C MET A 214 15.94 18.73 3.16
N PRO A 215 15.25 19.30 2.14
CA PRO A 215 13.94 19.92 2.34
C PRO A 215 12.85 18.96 2.83
N PHE A 216 12.84 17.72 2.33
CA PHE A 216 11.85 16.70 2.72
C PHE A 216 12.12 16.16 4.13
N ILE A 217 13.39 15.97 4.46
CA ILE A 217 13.80 15.53 5.80
C ILE A 217 13.52 16.63 6.82
N GLY A 218 13.75 17.89 6.45
CA GLY A 218 13.32 19.05 7.23
C GLY A 218 11.82 19.03 7.51
N LEU A 219 10.99 18.77 6.48
CA LEU A 219 9.54 18.66 6.64
C LEU A 219 9.14 17.56 7.62
N ILE A 220 9.69 16.35 7.48
CA ILE A 220 9.40 15.22 8.40
C ILE A 220 9.80 15.56 9.83
N LEU A 221 11.01 16.10 10.03
CA LEU A 221 11.49 16.46 11.36
C LEU A 221 10.67 17.58 11.99
N THR A 222 10.22 18.56 11.19
CA THR A 222 9.30 19.62 11.65
C THR A 222 7.95 19.03 12.04
N THR A 223 7.33 18.19 11.21
CA THR A 223 6.06 17.52 11.53
C THR A 223 6.17 16.69 12.81
N ILE A 224 7.26 15.92 12.97
CA ILE A 224 7.47 15.14 14.20
C ILE A 224 7.69 16.05 15.41
N SER A 225 8.40 17.17 15.26
CA SER A 225 8.59 18.15 16.32
C SER A 225 7.28 18.83 16.73
N GLU A 226 6.44 19.23 15.77
CA GLU A 226 5.12 19.82 16.03
C GLU A 226 4.22 18.82 16.75
N ILE A 227 4.18 17.57 16.29
CA ILE A 227 3.44 16.51 16.96
C ILE A 227 4.00 16.29 18.38
N SER A 228 5.32 16.27 18.56
CA SER A 228 5.96 16.08 19.87
C SER A 228 5.67 17.21 20.86
N LEU A 229 5.56 18.45 20.39
CA LEU A 229 5.19 19.63 21.19
C LEU A 229 3.74 19.56 21.66
N LEU A 230 2.85 18.90 20.91
CA LEU A 230 1.46 18.68 21.32
C LEU A 230 1.33 17.62 22.43
N PHE A 231 2.40 16.88 22.71
CA PHE A 231 2.50 15.88 23.80
C PHE A 231 3.42 16.33 24.96
N ALA A 232 3.93 17.56 24.96
CA ALA A 232 4.74 18.14 26.03
C ALA A 232 3.88 19.01 26.95
#